data_AF-A0A7C6KU09-F1
#
_entry.id   AF-A0A7C6KU09-F1
#
_cell.length_a   1.000
_cell.length_b   1.000
_cell.length_c   1.000
_cell.angle_alpha   90.00
_cell.angle_beta   90.00
_cell.angle_gamma   90.00
#
_symmetry.space_group_name_H-M   'P 1'
#
loop_
_entity.id
_entity.type
_entity.pdbx_description
1 polymer ?
#
loop_
_entity_poly.entity_id
_entity_poly.type
_entity_poly.pdbx_seq_one_letter_code
_entity_poly.pdbx_strand_id
1 'polypeptide(L)' 'KDCVVVEDGCKFKAQVIAPIIAEGDPIGAVILCSKEDGPAMGDLEIKLAETAAGFLAKQMEQ' A
#
# COMPACT_ATOMS: atom_id res chain seq x y z
N LYS A 1 7.02 13.87 4.56
CA LYS A 1 6.09 12.90 5.20
C LYS A 1 4.74 13.15 4.56
N ASP A 2 4.62 12.82 3.27
CA ASP A 2 3.63 13.43 2.39
C ASP A 2 2.81 12.33 1.73
N CYS A 3 1.53 12.29 2.09
CA CYS A 3 0.50 11.56 1.36
C CYS A 3 0.25 12.31 0.04
N VAL A 4 0.57 11.69 -1.10
CA VAL A 4 0.27 12.24 -2.42
C VAL A 4 -1.16 11.83 -2.77
N VAL A 5 -2.14 12.66 -2.41
CA VAL A 5 -3.49 12.59 -2.99
C VAL A 5 -3.99 14.00 -3.25
N VAL A 6 -4.39 14.20 -4.50
CA VAL A 6 -4.89 15.43 -5.08
C VAL A 6 -6.27 15.73 -4.49
N GLU A 7 -6.38 16.92 -3.91
CA GLU A 7 -7.54 17.57 -3.32
C GLU A 7 -8.12 17.02 -1.99
N ASP A 8 -8.04 17.90 -0.99
CA ASP A 8 -8.64 17.89 0.34
C ASP A 8 -8.13 16.87 1.38
N GLY A 9 -7.03 17.24 2.06
CA GLY A 9 -6.90 17.01 3.51
C GLY A 9 -6.86 15.55 3.99
N CYS A 10 -6.09 14.68 3.34
CA CYS A 10 -5.91 13.31 3.80
C CYS A 10 -5.08 13.20 5.09
N LYS A 11 -5.76 13.34 6.25
CA LYS A 11 -5.19 13.13 7.59
C LYS A 11 -5.03 11.63 7.90
N PHE A 12 -4.19 10.93 7.15
CA PHE A 12 -3.78 9.58 7.54
C PHE A 12 -2.66 9.66 8.56
N LYS A 13 -2.79 8.91 9.66
CA LYS A 13 -1.83 8.89 10.77
C LYS A 13 -0.80 7.77 10.60
N ALA A 14 -1.16 6.70 9.91
CA ALA A 14 -0.28 5.59 9.58
C ALA A 14 -0.61 5.01 8.20
N GLN A 15 0.38 4.45 7.52
CA GLN A 15 0.21 3.77 6.24
C GLN A 15 1.23 2.66 6.02
N VAL A 16 0.85 1.67 5.21
CA VAL A 16 1.73 0.66 4.61
C VAL A 16 1.60 0.77 3.11
N ILE A 17 2.72 0.72 2.40
CA ILE A 17 2.76 0.77 0.94
C ILE A 17 3.55 -0.46 0.46
N ALA A 18 2.93 -1.27 -0.39
CA ALA A 18 3.58 -2.38 -1.08
C ALA A 18 3.49 -2.17 -2.60
N PRO A 19 4.61 -2.00 -3.32
CA PRO A 19 4.58 -1.84 -4.76
C PRO A 19 4.16 -3.14 -5.46
N ILE A 20 3.41 -3.01 -6.55
CA ILE A 20 3.04 -4.11 -7.45
C ILE A 20 4.13 -4.18 -8.51
N ILE A 21 4.95 -5.23 -8.45
CA ILE A 21 6.04 -5.46 -9.40
C ILE A 21 5.61 -6.59 -10.35
N ALA A 22 5.38 -6.27 -11.63
CA ALA A 22 5.05 -7.26 -12.66
C ALA A 22 6.18 -7.29 -13.69
N GLU A 23 6.71 -8.47 -14.01
CA GLU A 23 7.84 -8.64 -14.95
C GLU A 23 9.08 -7.78 -14.64
N GLY A 24 9.26 -7.41 -13.36
CA GLY A 24 10.35 -6.55 -12.91
C GLY A 24 10.07 -5.04 -13.03
N ASP A 25 8.90 -4.65 -13.54
CA ASP A 25 8.48 -3.24 -13.65
C ASP A 25 7.45 -2.87 -12.56
N PRO A 26 7.63 -1.76 -11.83
CA PRO A 26 6.65 -1.27 -10.86
C PRO A 26 5.48 -0.58 -11.55
N ILE A 27 4.38 -1.32 -11.74
CA ILE A 27 3.18 -0.84 -12.44
C ILE A 27 2.15 -0.16 -11.54
N GLY A 28 2.28 -0.30 -10.22
CA GLY A 28 1.33 0.25 -9.25
C GLY A 28 1.73 -0.02 -7.80
N ALA A 29 0.81 0.23 -6.86
CA ALA A 29 1.02 -0.05 -5.44
C ALA A 29 -0.30 -0.36 -4.71
N VAL A 30 -0.23 -1.22 -3.70
CA VAL A 30 -1.26 -1.41 -2.68
C VAL A 30 -0.93 -0.52 -1.50
N ILE A 31 -1.91 0.30 -1.07
CA ILE A 31 -1.76 1.24 0.04
C ILE A 31 -2.81 0.93 1.09
N LEU A 32 -2.37 0.63 2.31
CA LEU A 32 -3.23 0.56 3.50
C LEU A 32 -3.03 1.86 4.28
N CYS A 33 -4.12 2.51 4.66
CA CYS A 33 -4.07 3.75 5.42
C CYS A 33 -4.98 3.67 6.65
N SER A 34 -4.54 4.26 7.76
CA SER A 34 -5.37 4.46 8.95
C SER A 34 -5.43 5.93 9.33
N LYS A 35 -6.60 6.37 9.79
CA LYS A 35 -6.85 7.71 10.34
C LYS A 35 -6.84 7.71 11.88
N GLU A 36 -6.74 6.54 12.52
CA GLU A 36 -6.78 6.41 13.97
C GLU A 36 -5.42 6.76 14.61
N ASP A 37 -5.47 7.30 15.83
CA ASP A 37 -4.30 7.60 16.64
C ASP A 37 -3.87 6.34 17.42
N GLY A 38 -2.76 5.71 17.00
CA GLY A 38 -2.21 4.49 17.60
C GLY A 38 -1.38 3.67 16.60
N PRO A 39 -0.65 2.62 17.03
CA PRO A 39 0.08 1.74 16.11
C PRO A 39 -0.91 0.86 15.33
N ALA A 40 -1.49 1.41 14.26
CA ALA A 40 -2.45 0.73 13.40
C ALA A 40 -1.79 -0.06 12.25
N MET A 41 -0.47 0.07 12.09
CA MET A 41 0.29 -0.52 10.99
C MET A 41 1.52 -1.22 11.55
N GLY A 42 1.51 -2.55 11.56
CA GLY A 42 2.61 -3.43 11.98
C GLY A 42 2.86 -4.54 10.97
N ASP A 43 3.49 -5.63 11.43
CA ASP A 43 3.83 -6.78 10.57
C ASP A 43 2.63 -7.38 9.83
N LEU A 44 1.44 -7.36 10.45
CA LEU A 44 0.23 -7.89 9.83
C LEU A 44 -0.15 -7.08 8.58
N GLU A 45 -0.25 -5.77 8.69
CA GLU A 45 -0.62 -4.89 7.58
C GLU A 45 0.46 -4.90 6.49
N ILE A 46 1.74 -4.99 6.87
CA ILE A 46 2.86 -5.17 5.93
C ILE A 46 2.66 -6.44 5.11
N LYS A 47 2.50 -7.59 5.77
CA LYS A 47 2.35 -8.87 5.06
C LYS A 47 1.07 -8.94 4.25
N LEU A 48 -0.01 -8.32 4.73
CA LEU A 48 -1.27 -8.22 4.00
C LEU A 48 -1.09 -7.41 2.70
N ALA A 49 -0.47 -6.24 2.78
CA ALA A 49 -0.21 -5.39 1.62
C ALA A 49 0.74 -6.07 0.62
N GLU A 50 1.82 -6.72 1.10
CA GLU A 50 2.73 -7.51 0.26
C GLU A 50 2.01 -8.67 -0.43
N THR A 51 1.14 -9.38 0.28
CA THR A 51 0.38 -10.50 -0.28
C THR A 51 -0.59 -10.02 -1.35
N ALA A 52 -1.30 -8.91 -1.10
CA ALA A 52 -2.20 -8.32 -2.09
C ALA A 52 -1.42 -7.83 -3.32
N ALA A 53 -0.28 -7.14 -3.13
CA ALA A 53 0.54 -6.66 -4.23
C ALA A 53 1.12 -7.82 -5.05
N GLY A 54 1.62 -8.87 -4.40
CA GLY A 54 2.12 -10.08 -5.07
C GLY A 54 1.02 -10.89 -5.76
N PHE A 55 -0.20 -10.91 -5.21
CA PHE A 55 -1.35 -11.52 -5.86
C PHE A 55 -1.71 -10.78 -7.16
N LEU A 56 -1.79 -9.45 -7.10
CA LEU A 56 -2.09 -8.62 -8.26
C LEU A 56 -0.98 -8.69 -9.33
N ALA A 57 0.29 -8.67 -8.92
CA ALA A 57 1.44 -8.84 -9.82
C ALA A 57 1.31 -10.13 -10.66
N LYS A 58 0.99 -11.26 -10.01
CA LYS A 58 0.80 -12.54 -10.70
C LYS A 58 -0.38 -12.56 -11.67
N GLN A 59 -1.42 -11.76 -11.43
CA GLN A 59 -2.56 -11.61 -12.37
C GLN A 59 -2.20 -10.75 -13.58
N MET A 60 -1.10 -9.99 -13.52
CA MET A 60 -0.65 -9.14 -14.63
C MET A 60 0.42 -9.85 -15.49
N GLU A 61 1.03 -10.92 -14.97
CA GLU A 61 1.97 -11.77 -15.71
C GLU A 61 1.27 -12.80 -16.61
N GLN A 62 -0.07 -12.98 -16.49
CA GLN A 62 -0.86 -13.93 -17.28
C GLN A 62 -2.23 -13.41 -17.71
#